data_AF-A0A7C6X357-F1
#
_entry.id   AF-A0A7C6X357-F1
#
_cell.length_a   1.000
_cell.length_b   1.000
_cell.length_c   1.000
_cell.angle_alpha   90.00
_cell.angle_beta   90.00
_cell.angle_gamma   90.00
#
_symmetry.space_group_name_H-M   'P 1'
#
loop_
_entity.id
_entity.type
_entity.pdbx_description
1 polymer ?
#
loop_
_entity_poly.entity_id
_entity_poly.type
_entity_poly.pdbx_seq_one_letter_code
_entity_poly.pdbx_strand_id
1 'polypeptide(L)'
;MFIGLIVPGFSTLSFWNALLAAVVIAGIGYLIEAAIGRNVSPFGRGVVGFLVSAAVIYVTQFIVPALRVTLLGALIAAFIIGLIDMFIPTTLR
;
A
#
# COMPACT_ATOMS: atom_id res chain seq x y z
N MET A 1 -11.77 17.60 -13.93
CA MET A 1 -11.18 16.61 -14.86
C MET A 1 -9.71 16.93 -15.15
N PHE A 2 -8.84 17.08 -14.14
CA PHE A 2 -7.42 17.42 -14.33
C PHE A 2 -6.45 16.37 -13.77
N ILE A 3 -6.90 15.59 -12.78
CA ILE A 3 -6.09 14.60 -12.08
C ILE A 3 -5.87 13.32 -12.92
N GLY A 4 -6.81 13.00 -13.82
CA GLY A 4 -6.72 11.82 -14.70
C GLY A 4 -5.61 11.87 -15.74
N LEU A 5 -5.03 13.06 -16.03
CA LEU A 5 -3.86 13.19 -16.89
C LEU A 5 -2.54 12.93 -16.15
N ILE A 6 -2.50 13.12 -14.83
CA ILE A 6 -1.29 12.99 -14.02
C ILE A 6 -1.11 11.56 -13.51
N VAL A 7 -2.20 10.80 -13.35
CA VAL A 7 -2.16 9.41 -12.89
C VAL A 7 -2.98 8.50 -13.80
N PRO A 8 -2.42 8.05 -14.94
CA PRO A 8 -3.09 7.07 -15.80
C PRO A 8 -3.27 5.75 -15.04
N GLY A 9 -4.51 5.28 -14.92
CA GLY A 9 -4.85 4.01 -14.26
C GLY A 9 -5.67 4.14 -12.98
N PHE A 10 -5.69 5.30 -12.33
CA PHE A 10 -6.62 5.57 -11.23
C PHE A 10 -8.00 5.92 -11.81
N SER A 11 -8.79 4.91 -12.19
CA SER A 11 -10.23 5.12 -12.32
C SER A 11 -10.78 5.56 -10.96
N THR A 12 -11.67 6.54 -10.94
CA THR A 12 -12.35 6.97 -9.71
C THR A 12 -12.94 5.77 -8.99
N LEU A 13 -12.34 5.36 -7.87
CA LEU A 13 -12.92 4.37 -6.98
C LEU A 13 -14.19 4.98 -6.40
N SER A 14 -15.32 4.29 -6.50
CA SER A 14 -16.48 4.63 -5.69
C SER A 14 -16.09 4.52 -4.21
N PHE A 15 -16.76 5.28 -3.34
CA PHE A 15 -16.50 5.25 -1.89
C PHE A 15 -16.44 3.82 -1.34
N TRP A 16 -17.37 2.97 -1.77
CA TRP A 16 -17.44 1.56 -1.40
C TRP A 16 -16.23 0.74 -1.85
N ASN A 17 -15.73 0.98 -3.06
CA ASN A 17 -14.55 0.28 -3.56
C ASN A 17 -13.27 0.76 -2.89
N ALA A 18 -13.17 2.05 -2.56
CA ALA A 18 -12.07 2.61 -1.79
C ALA A 18 -12.04 2.05 -0.36
N LEU A 19 -13.20 1.94 0.29
CA LEU A 19 -13.34 1.32 1.60
C LEU A 19 -12.92 -0.15 1.58
N LEU A 20 -13.39 -0.90 0.58
CA LEU A 20 -13.02 -2.30 0.41
C LEU A 20 -11.50 -2.45 0.17
N ALA A 21 -10.91 -1.61 -0.67
CA ALA A 21 -9.47 -1.59 -0.90
C ALA A 21 -8.68 -1.31 0.40
N ALA A 22 -9.11 -0.32 1.19
CA ALA A 22 -8.46 -0.01 2.46
C ALA A 22 -8.49 -1.20 3.44
N VAL A 23 -9.63 -1.88 3.56
CA VAL A 23 -9.77 -3.08 4.41
C VAL A 23 -8.88 -4.21 3.91
N VAL A 24 -8.83 -4.46 2.60
CA VAL A 24 -7.99 -5.51 2.01
C VAL A 24 -6.50 -5.20 2.21
N ILE A 25 -6.07 -3.98 1.94
CA ILE A 25 -4.66 -3.55 2.13
C ILE A 25 -4.26 -3.71 3.59
N ALA A 26 -5.09 -3.23 4.52
CA ALA A 26 -4.83 -3.35 5.95
C ALA A 26 -4.80 -4.82 6.41
N GLY A 27 -5.74 -5.64 5.93
CA GLY A 27 -5.82 -7.07 6.27
C GLY A 27 -4.60 -7.85 5.77
N ILE A 28 -4.20 -7.66 4.51
CA ILE A 28 -3.02 -8.33 3.95
C ILE A 28 -1.74 -7.82 4.63
N GLY A 29 -1.62 -6.50 4.84
CA GLY A 29 -0.48 -5.90 5.54
C GLY A 29 -0.29 -6.50 6.93
N TYR A 30 -1.38 -6.62 7.69
CA TYR A 30 -1.37 -7.26 9.00
C TYR A 30 -0.95 -8.74 8.95
N LEU A 31 -1.46 -9.51 7.99
CA LEU A 31 -1.08 -10.92 7.84
C LEU A 31 0.41 -11.09 7.52
N ILE A 32 0.96 -10.25 6.64
CA ILE A 32 2.37 -10.28 6.28
C ILE A 32 3.24 -9.89 7.48
N GLU A 33 2.85 -8.85 8.23
CA GLU A 33 3.57 -8.44 9.42
C GLU A 33 3.55 -9.52 10.51
N ALA A 34 2.40 -10.15 10.73
CA ALA A 34 2.26 -11.28 11.63
C ALA A 34 3.15 -12.47 11.23
N ALA A 35 3.34 -12.70 9.92
CA ALA A 35 4.20 -13.77 9.40
C ALA A 35 5.70 -13.46 9.46
N ILE A 36 6.12 -12.21 9.21
CA ILE A 36 7.54 -11.80 9.17
C ILE A 36 8.18 -11.80 10.58
N GLY A 37 7.37 -11.60 11.63
CA GLY A 37 7.86 -11.63 13.01
C GLY A 37 8.72 -10.43 13.40
N ARG A 38 8.92 -10.22 14.71
CA ARG A 38 9.46 -8.97 15.28
C ARG A 38 10.99 -8.79 15.13
N ASN A 39 11.71 -9.69 14.46
CA ASN A 39 13.18 -9.75 14.44
C ASN A 39 13.82 -9.14 13.18
N VAL A 40 13.31 -8.00 12.71
CA VAL A 40 13.89 -7.30 11.55
C VAL A 40 14.73 -6.12 12.05
N SER A 41 15.98 -6.00 11.62
CA SER A 41 16.87 -4.89 12.01
C SER A 41 16.27 -3.53 11.58
N PRO A 42 16.51 -2.41 12.29
CA PRO A 42 15.96 -1.09 11.94
C PRO A 42 16.22 -0.69 10.49
N PHE A 43 17.42 -1.01 9.97
CA PHE A 43 17.82 -0.72 8.60
C PHE A 43 17.14 -1.64 7.57
N GLY A 44 16.95 -2.92 7.92
CA GLY A 44 16.19 -3.87 7.08
C GLY A 44 14.69 -3.59 7.06
N ARG A 45 14.14 -3.03 8.14
CA ARG A 45 12.69 -2.73 8.27
C ARG A 45 12.18 -1.73 7.25
N GLY A 46 12.95 -0.70 6.91
CA GLY A 46 12.51 0.31 5.94
C GLY A 46 12.35 -0.26 4.53
N VAL A 47 13.37 -0.97 4.05
CA VAL A 47 13.35 -1.57 2.70
C VAL A 47 12.36 -2.72 2.61
N VAL A 48 12.31 -3.59 3.64
CA VAL A 48 11.35 -4.70 3.68
C VAL A 48 9.92 -4.15 3.75
N GLY A 49 9.65 -3.15 4.58
CA GLY A 49 8.35 -2.51 4.67
C GLY A 49 7.93 -1.86 3.36
N PHE A 50 8.85 -1.16 2.68
CA PHE A 50 8.59 -0.60 1.36
C PHE A 50 8.19 -1.66 0.32
N LEU A 51 8.97 -2.75 0.23
CA LEU A 51 8.70 -3.83 -0.72
C LEU A 51 7.39 -4.58 -0.38
N VAL A 52 7.13 -4.79 0.91
CA VAL A 52 5.88 -5.39 1.39
C VAL A 52 4.70 -4.50 1.01
N SER A 53 4.74 -3.20 1.32
CA SER A 53 3.68 -2.25 0.97
C SER A 53 3.43 -2.21 -0.55
N ALA A 54 4.48 -2.19 -1.37
CA ALA A 54 4.36 -2.24 -2.82
C ALA A 54 3.68 -3.53 -3.29
N ALA A 55 4.08 -4.68 -2.74
CA ALA A 55 3.49 -5.97 -3.05
C ALA A 55 2.02 -6.04 -2.64
N VAL A 56 1.67 -5.56 -1.43
CA VAL A 56 0.28 -5.54 -0.94
C VAL A 56 -0.62 -4.69 -1.84
N ILE A 57 -0.18 -3.48 -2.18
CA ILE A 57 -0.94 -2.57 -3.05
C ILE A 57 -1.13 -3.20 -4.43
N TYR A 58 -0.08 -3.81 -4.97
CA TYR A 58 -0.16 -4.49 -6.26
C TYR A 58 -1.09 -5.71 -6.21
N VAL A 59 -1.05 -6.52 -5.15
CA VAL A 59 -1.90 -7.71 -5.01
C VAL A 59 -3.37 -7.33 -4.76
N THR A 60 -3.63 -6.23 -4.07
CA THR A 60 -5.00 -5.75 -3.77
C THR A 60 -5.83 -5.56 -5.04
N GLN A 61 -5.20 -5.22 -6.16
CA GLN A 61 -5.90 -5.04 -7.45
C GLN A 61 -6.62 -6.31 -7.93
N PHE A 62 -6.19 -7.50 -7.50
CA PHE A 62 -6.83 -8.77 -7.84
C PHE A 62 -8.06 -9.07 -6.99
N ILE A 63 -8.14 -8.48 -5.80
CA ILE A 63 -9.25 -8.66 -4.86
C ILE A 63 -10.30 -7.58 -5.06
N VAL A 64 -9.88 -6.37 -5.47
CA VAL A 64 -10.77 -5.22 -5.68
C VAL A 64 -10.93 -4.96 -7.18
N PRO A 65 -12.03 -5.37 -7.82
CA PRO A 65 -12.17 -5.31 -9.28
C PRO A 65 -12.10 -3.89 -9.87
N ALA A 66 -12.40 -2.88 -9.06
CA ALA A 66 -12.36 -1.48 -9.45
C ALA A 66 -11.00 -0.80 -9.19
N LEU A 67 -10.06 -1.49 -8.53
CA LEU A 67 -8.72 -0.98 -8.27
C LEU A 67 -7.81 -1.44 -9.41
N ARG A 68 -7.26 -0.50 -10.17
CA ARG A 68 -6.23 -0.76 -11.16
C ARG A 68 -4.97 -0.01 -10.77
N VAL A 69 -3.91 -0.75 -10.49
CA VAL A 69 -2.62 -0.16 -10.08
C VAL A 69 -1.51 -0.76 -10.94
N THR A 70 -0.75 0.09 -11.61
CA THR A 70 0.44 -0.32 -12.34
C THR A 70 1.58 -0.64 -11.37
N LEU A 71 2.56 -1.43 -11.80
CA LEU A 71 3.73 -1.73 -10.96
C LEU A 71 4.44 -0.45 -10.49
N LEU A 72 4.59 0.53 -11.38
CA LEU A 72 5.14 1.84 -11.04
C LEU A 72 4.24 2.60 -10.04
N GLY A 73 2.92 2.54 -10.21
CA GLY A 73 1.98 3.16 -9.26
C GLY A 73 2.06 2.56 -7.87
N ALA A 74 2.20 1.23 -7.77
CA ALA A 74 2.37 0.54 -6.48
C ALA A 74 3.70 0.94 -5.80
N LEU A 75 4.79 1.02 -6.57
CA LEU A 75 6.09 1.46 -6.05
C LEU A 75 6.05 2.91 -5.55
N ILE A 76 5.44 3.82 -6.32
CA ILE A 76 5.30 5.23 -5.92
C ILE A 76 4.42 5.35 -4.67
N ALA A 77 3.29 4.63 -4.62
CA ALA A 77 2.41 4.65 -3.47
C ALA A 77 3.10 4.10 -2.21
N ALA A 78 3.82 2.99 -2.32
CA ALA A 78 4.60 2.43 -1.22
C ALA A 78 5.72 3.37 -0.76
N PHE A 79 6.33 4.11 -1.68
CA PHE A 79 7.35 5.11 -1.35
C PHE A 79 6.75 6.26 -0.54
N ILE A 80 5.60 6.76 -0.96
CA ILE A 80 4.87 7.82 -0.26
C ILE A 80 4.44 7.34 1.13
N ILE A 81 3.90 6.13 1.26
CA ILE A 81 3.50 5.56 2.56
C ILE A 81 4.72 5.43 3.47
N GLY A 82 5.82 4.86 2.98
CA GLY A 82 7.06 4.73 3.76
C GLY A 82 7.65 6.09 4.18
N LEU A 83 7.53 7.11 3.33
CA LEU A 83 7.92 8.46 3.67
C LEU A 83 7.01 9.04 4.77
N ILE A 84 5.68 8.90 4.63
CA ILE A 84 4.69 9.36 5.62
C ILE A 84 4.94 8.68 6.97
N ASP A 85 5.16 7.38 7.01
CA ASP A 85 5.39 6.62 8.25
C ASP A 85 6.69 7.04 8.96
N MET A 86 7.69 7.52 8.22
CA MET A 86 8.92 8.06 8.81
C MET A 86 8.66 9.39 9.53
N PHE A 87 7.74 10.22 9.02
CA PHE A 87 7.38 11.51 9.63
C PHE A 87 6.28 11.40 10.68
N ILE A 88 5.34 10.47 10.49
CA ILE A 88 4.25 10.15 11.40
C ILE A 88 4.54 8.77 11.97
N PRO A 89 5.38 8.67 13.02
CA PRO A 89 5.60 7.40 13.67
C PRO A 89 4.28 6.97 14.31
N THR A 90 3.55 6.10 13.63
CA THR A 90 2.41 5.39 14.17
C THR A 90 2.93 4.41 15.22
N THR A 91 2.95 4.84 16.48
CA THR A 91 3.31 4.01 17.64
C THR A 91 2.25 2.97 17.99
N LEU A 92 1.20 2.84 17.18
CA LEU A 92 0.29 1.70 17.18
C LEU A 92 0.98 0.54 16.43
N ARG A 93 1.93 -0.12 17.10
CA ARG A 93 2.60 -1.35 16.65
C ARG A 93 2.10 -2.55 17.45
#